data_AF-A0A8K0VL48-F1
#
_entry.id   AF-A0A8K0VL48-F1
#
_cell.length_a   1.000
_cell.length_b   1.000
_cell.length_c   1.000
_cell.angle_alpha   90.00
_cell.angle_beta   90.00
_cell.angle_gamma   90.00
#
_symmetry.space_group_name_H-M   'P 1'
#
loop_
_entity.id
_entity.type
_entity.pdbx_description
1 polymer ?
#
loop_
_entity_poly.entity_id
_entity_poly.type
_entity_poly.pdbx_seq_one_letter_code
_entity_poly.pdbx_strand_id
1 'polypeptide(L)'
;MDPLSITTSCITLIGVTAKTVISLTDFIRTCRDARSDLFSVHAELSELTLVLELLKDDASTIVTIPQTLQNQVVNIVNKCGAVVDDISALLVKHNGKENGAMRWAWDGKDAVNALRQSLETHRAALMLAVEAIQLCLVKDIKADTAAIRDESSQVKKNTDEILEEVARLRILLSEQTKSGRDFMMERYLDSLTTYAESVVSGDIDEDRLILSDDQPLPSKA
;
A
#
# COMPACT_ATOMS: atom_id res chain seq x y z
N MET A 1 11.12 15.04 1.31
CA MET A 1 11.48 13.72 0.74
C MET A 1 10.16 13.08 0.34
N ASP A 2 10.10 12.53 -0.86
CA ASP A 2 8.86 12.03 -1.45
C ASP A 2 8.80 10.50 -1.30
N PRO A 3 7.60 9.87 -1.30
CA PRO A 3 7.42 8.42 -1.14
C PRO A 3 8.27 7.58 -2.11
N LEU A 4 8.53 8.11 -3.31
CA LEU A 4 9.43 7.53 -4.30
C LEU A 4 10.86 7.30 -3.76
N SER A 5 11.33 8.13 -2.84
CA SER A 5 12.64 7.97 -2.20
C SER A 5 12.71 6.71 -1.36
N ILE A 6 11.61 6.28 -0.72
CA ILE A 6 11.54 5.02 0.03
C ILE A 6 11.60 3.86 -0.96
N THR A 7 10.73 3.87 -1.96
CA THR A 7 10.66 2.85 -3.01
C THR A 7 12.03 2.63 -3.68
N THR A 8 12.69 3.71 -4.12
CA THR A 8 14.02 3.63 -4.73
C THR A 8 15.06 3.05 -3.76
N SER A 9 15.08 3.51 -2.51
CA SER A 9 16.03 3.02 -1.51
C SER A 9 15.83 1.51 -1.23
N CYS A 10 14.58 1.06 -1.14
CA CYS A 10 14.26 -0.37 -1.00
C CYS A 10 14.72 -1.18 -2.21
N ILE A 11 14.43 -0.73 -3.44
CA ILE A 11 14.86 -1.42 -4.67
C ILE A 11 16.39 -1.53 -4.72
N THR A 12 17.10 -0.45 -4.43
CA THR A 12 18.57 -0.45 -4.38
C THR A 12 19.08 -1.47 -3.36
N LEU A 13 18.53 -1.46 -2.14
CA LEU A 13 18.97 -2.36 -1.09
C LEU A 13 18.64 -3.84 -1.38
N ILE A 14 17.48 -4.14 -1.96
CA ILE A 14 17.14 -5.49 -2.43
C ILE A 14 18.23 -6.00 -3.40
N GLY A 15 18.65 -5.17 -4.35
CA GLY A 15 19.72 -5.51 -5.28
C GLY A 15 21.08 -5.75 -4.61
N VAL A 16 21.44 -4.94 -3.60
CA VAL A 16 22.68 -5.12 -2.82
C VAL A 16 22.63 -6.39 -1.97
N THR A 17 21.50 -6.66 -1.32
CA THR A 17 21.26 -7.88 -0.55
C THR A 17 21.40 -9.13 -1.42
N ALA A 18 20.80 -9.15 -2.62
CA ALA A 18 20.92 -10.25 -3.56
C ALA A 18 22.38 -10.53 -3.96
N LYS A 19 23.18 -9.49 -4.23
CA LYS A 19 24.62 -9.63 -4.52
C LYS A 19 25.40 -10.19 -3.32
N THR A 20 25.02 -9.79 -2.11
CA THR A 20 25.66 -10.26 -0.88
C THR A 20 25.35 -11.73 -0.61
N VAL A 21 24.11 -12.17 -0.87
CA VAL A 21 23.72 -13.59 -0.80
C VAL A 21 24.53 -14.46 -1.76
N ILE A 22 24.81 -13.98 -2.97
CA ILE A 22 25.69 -14.68 -3.92
C ILE A 22 27.11 -14.81 -3.35
N SER A 23 27.68 -13.70 -2.84
CA SER A 23 29.02 -13.68 -2.24
C SER A 23 29.13 -14.63 -1.02
N LEU A 24 28.06 -14.69 -0.22
CA LEU A 24 27.92 -15.59 0.92
C LEU A 24 27.91 -17.05 0.48
N THR A 25 27.15 -17.37 -0.57
CA THR A 25 27.08 -18.72 -1.14
C THR A 25 28.44 -19.18 -1.66
N ASP A 26 29.18 -18.30 -2.33
CA ASP A 26 30.52 -18.62 -2.83
C ASP A 26 31.53 -18.81 -1.68
N PHE A 27 31.46 -18.00 -0.63
CA PHE A 27 32.32 -18.15 0.53
C PHE A 27 32.03 -19.45 1.31
N ILE A 28 30.76 -19.85 1.45
CA ILE A 28 30.38 -21.13 2.08
C ILE A 28 30.98 -22.35 1.35
N ARG A 29 31.19 -22.26 0.04
CA ARG A 29 31.82 -23.31 -0.75
C ARG A 29 33.31 -23.44 -0.45
N THR A 30 33.98 -22.34 -0.11
CA THR A 30 35.43 -22.29 0.16
C THR A 30 35.78 -22.43 1.64
N CYS A 31 34.87 -22.06 2.56
CA CYS A 31 35.08 -22.09 4.00
C CYS A 31 33.97 -22.86 4.73
N ARG A 32 34.18 -24.17 4.96
CA ARG A 32 33.18 -25.05 5.59
C ARG A 32 32.80 -24.62 7.01
N ASP A 33 33.76 -24.11 7.78
CA ASP A 33 33.56 -23.71 9.18
C ASP A 33 32.66 -22.48 9.32
N ALA A 34 32.46 -21.71 8.24
CA ALA A 34 31.58 -20.55 8.21
C ALA A 34 30.10 -20.88 7.93
N ARG A 35 29.79 -22.13 7.55
CA ARG A 35 28.46 -22.52 7.06
C ARG A 35 27.33 -22.22 8.02
N SER A 36 27.50 -22.57 9.29
CA SER A 36 26.45 -22.37 10.29
C SER A 36 26.17 -20.88 10.50
N ASP A 37 27.23 -20.09 10.64
CA ASP A 37 27.11 -18.64 10.90
C ASP A 37 26.47 -17.94 9.70
N LEU A 38 26.92 -18.28 8.50
CA LEU A 38 26.44 -17.68 7.26
C LEU A 38 25.05 -18.16 6.86
N PHE A 39 24.62 -19.34 7.30
CA PHE A 39 23.22 -19.74 7.14
C PHE A 39 22.28 -18.81 7.92
N SER A 40 22.64 -18.45 9.17
CA SER A 40 21.87 -17.48 9.95
C SER A 40 21.89 -16.09 9.32
N VAL A 41 23.02 -15.66 8.74
CA VAL A 41 23.10 -14.39 8.00
C VAL A 41 22.23 -14.43 6.73
N HIS A 42 22.24 -15.54 6.00
CA HIS A 42 21.39 -15.73 4.83
C HIS A 42 19.91 -15.63 5.18
N ALA A 43 19.48 -16.29 6.26
CA ALA A 43 18.11 -16.21 6.75
C ALA A 43 17.72 -14.75 7.05
N GLU A 44 18.57 -14.02 7.79
CA GLU A 44 18.34 -12.62 8.11
C GLU A 44 18.25 -11.72 6.86
N LEU A 45 19.13 -11.92 5.87
CA LEU A 45 19.07 -11.20 4.59
C LEU A 45 17.80 -11.50 3.79
N SER A 46 17.28 -12.74 3.90
CA SER A 46 16.03 -13.14 3.26
C SER A 46 14.83 -12.46 3.93
N GLU A 47 14.82 -12.42 5.27
CA GLU A 47 13.79 -11.71 6.04
C GLU A 47 13.84 -10.21 5.79
N LEU A 48 15.03 -9.61 5.68
CA LEU A 48 15.20 -8.22 5.29
C LEU A 48 14.61 -7.96 3.90
N THR A 49 14.88 -8.82 2.92
CA THR A 49 14.35 -8.68 1.55
C THR A 49 12.83 -8.63 1.56
N LEU A 50 12.18 -9.53 2.31
CA LEU A 50 10.72 -9.55 2.45
C LEU A 50 10.18 -8.24 3.05
N VAL A 51 10.80 -7.73 4.11
CA VAL A 51 10.39 -6.45 4.72
C VAL A 51 10.56 -5.28 3.74
N LEU A 52 11.64 -5.26 2.95
CA LEU A 52 11.89 -4.23 1.95
C LEU A 52 10.89 -4.28 0.80
N GLU A 53 10.47 -5.48 0.38
CA GLU A 53 9.43 -5.65 -0.64
C GLU A 53 8.08 -5.12 -0.15
N LEU A 54 7.67 -5.50 1.06
CA LEU A 54 6.45 -5.02 1.68
C LEU A 54 6.45 -3.49 1.82
N LEU A 55 7.57 -2.93 2.30
CA LEU A 55 7.73 -1.48 2.45
C LEU A 55 7.68 -0.75 1.10
N LYS A 56 8.28 -1.34 0.05
CA LYS A 56 8.24 -0.79 -1.31
C LYS A 56 6.82 -0.77 -1.87
N ASP A 57 6.07 -1.85 -1.66
CA ASP A 57 4.68 -1.98 -2.12
C ASP A 57 3.74 -1.02 -1.37
N ASP A 58 3.85 -0.95 -0.03
CA ASP A 58 3.05 -0.04 0.80
C ASP A 58 3.35 1.44 0.48
N ALA A 59 4.62 1.80 0.33
CA ALA A 59 5.03 3.16 -0.01
C ALA A 59 4.60 3.60 -1.41
N SER A 60 4.37 2.66 -2.33
CA SER A 60 3.88 2.96 -3.68
C SER A 60 2.36 3.21 -3.74
N THR A 61 1.63 2.73 -2.73
CA THR A 61 0.16 2.80 -2.68
C THR A 61 -0.33 4.04 -1.94
N ILE A 62 0.45 4.53 -0.97
CA ILE A 62 0.02 5.62 -0.08
C ILE A 62 0.40 6.98 -0.65
N VAL A 63 -0.59 7.86 -0.75
CA VAL A 63 -0.43 9.23 -1.27
C VAL A 63 0.24 10.14 -0.24
N THR A 64 -0.03 9.93 1.07
CA THR A 64 0.43 10.87 2.11
C THR A 64 1.09 10.15 3.30
N ILE A 65 2.41 9.93 3.22
CA ILE A 65 3.20 9.48 4.38
C ILE A 65 3.75 10.71 5.12
N PRO A 66 3.63 10.82 6.46
CA PRO A 66 4.22 11.93 7.21
C PRO A 66 5.73 12.04 6.99
N GLN A 67 6.23 13.26 6.70
CA GLN A 67 7.63 13.50 6.33
C GLN A 67 8.64 12.96 7.37
N THR A 68 8.30 13.05 8.65
CA THR A 68 9.12 12.55 9.75
C THR A 68 9.29 11.03 9.68
N LEU A 69 8.20 10.30 9.39
CA LEU A 69 8.21 8.86 9.22
C LEU A 69 9.00 8.47 7.97
N GLN A 70 8.82 9.19 6.86
CA GLN A 70 9.59 8.95 5.64
C GLN A 70 11.10 9.06 5.88
N ASN A 71 11.54 10.13 6.55
CA ASN A 71 12.96 10.33 6.85
C ASN A 71 13.52 9.23 7.75
N GLN A 72 12.73 8.77 8.73
CA GLN A 72 13.12 7.68 9.61
C GLN A 72 13.27 6.37 8.83
N VAL A 73 12.31 6.04 7.99
CA VAL A 73 12.34 4.85 7.13
C VAL A 73 13.59 4.86 6.23
N VAL A 74 13.80 5.93 5.47
CA VAL A 74 14.96 6.05 4.57
C VAL A 74 16.27 5.93 5.35
N ASN A 75 16.37 6.55 6.53
CA ASN A 75 17.56 6.44 7.38
C ASN A 75 17.81 5.00 7.85
N ILE A 76 16.76 4.25 8.23
CA ILE A 76 16.90 2.86 8.64
C ILE A 76 17.28 1.98 7.44
N VAL A 77 16.67 2.19 6.27
CA VAL A 77 17.04 1.49 5.03
C VAL A 77 18.52 1.72 4.69
N ASN A 78 19.00 2.96 4.78
CA ASN A 78 20.41 3.28 4.55
C ASN A 78 21.35 2.59 5.56
N LYS A 79 20.95 2.50 6.83
CA LYS A 79 21.69 1.75 7.85
C LYS A 79 21.74 0.26 7.54
N CYS A 80 20.63 -0.34 7.12
CA CYS A 80 20.63 -1.73 6.63
C CYS A 80 21.60 -1.90 5.46
N GLY A 81 21.61 -0.97 4.50
CA GLY A 81 22.55 -0.97 3.38
C GLY A 81 24.01 -0.97 3.82
N ALA A 82 24.38 -0.08 4.75
CA ALA A 82 25.74 -0.06 5.29
C ALA A 82 26.13 -1.39 5.96
N VAL A 83 25.23 -2.01 6.73
CA VAL A 83 25.49 -3.31 7.36
C VAL A 83 25.65 -4.42 6.31
N VAL A 84 24.82 -4.43 5.25
CA VAL A 84 24.93 -5.42 4.17
C VAL A 84 26.24 -5.25 3.39
N ASP A 85 26.66 -4.01 3.14
CA ASP A 85 27.96 -3.71 2.52
C ASP A 85 29.12 -4.17 3.40
N ASP A 86 29.04 -3.98 4.72
CA ASP A 86 30.04 -4.45 5.68
C ASP A 86 30.13 -5.99 5.70
N ILE A 87 28.99 -6.70 5.62
CA ILE A 87 28.94 -8.16 5.49
C ILE A 87 29.66 -8.58 4.19
N SER A 88 29.33 -7.94 3.07
CA SER A 88 29.96 -8.21 1.78
C SER A 88 31.49 -7.99 1.83
N ALA A 89 31.93 -6.87 2.41
CA ALA A 89 33.34 -6.55 2.58
C ALA A 89 34.07 -7.57 3.47
N LEU A 90 33.43 -8.03 4.55
CA LEU A 90 33.96 -9.09 5.41
C LEU A 90 34.14 -10.40 4.64
N LEU A 91 33.15 -10.82 3.85
CA LEU A 91 33.23 -12.04 3.04
C LEU A 91 34.37 -11.95 2.03
N VAL A 92 34.49 -10.83 1.30
CA VAL A 92 35.58 -10.59 0.34
C VAL A 92 36.94 -10.59 1.03
N LYS A 93 37.07 -9.98 2.21
CA LYS A 93 38.32 -9.93 2.99
C LYS A 93 38.85 -11.33 3.34
N HIS A 94 37.96 -12.30 3.56
CA HIS A 94 38.31 -13.65 3.98
C HIS A 94 38.34 -14.67 2.83
N ASN A 95 37.73 -14.37 1.67
CA ASN A 95 37.67 -15.29 0.54
C ASN A 95 39.05 -15.51 -0.12
N GLY A 96 39.35 -16.74 -0.55
CA GLY A 96 40.50 -17.06 -1.42
C GLY A 96 41.91 -16.95 -0.81
N LYS A 97 42.05 -16.70 0.50
CA LYS A 97 43.36 -16.66 1.19
C LYS A 97 43.73 -18.06 1.71
N GLU A 98 45.01 -18.43 1.62
CA GLU A 98 45.55 -19.73 2.10
C GLU A 98 45.15 -20.05 3.56
N ASN A 99 44.97 -19.01 4.40
CA ASN A 99 44.56 -19.15 5.81
C ASN A 99 43.14 -18.61 6.08
N GLY A 100 42.26 -18.54 5.07
CA GLY A 100 40.93 -17.93 5.16
C GLY A 100 40.05 -18.53 6.26
N ALA A 101 40.01 -19.86 6.38
CA ALA A 101 39.23 -20.56 7.41
C ALA A 101 39.76 -20.30 8.84
N MET A 102 41.09 -20.30 9.01
CA MET A 102 41.72 -20.00 10.29
C MET A 102 41.44 -18.56 10.73
N ARG A 103 41.51 -17.60 9.80
CA ARG A 103 41.19 -16.19 10.09
C ARG A 103 39.70 -16.02 10.38
N TRP A 104 38.83 -16.69 9.61
CA TRP A 104 37.39 -16.69 9.87
C TRP A 104 37.07 -17.13 11.30
N ALA A 105 37.70 -18.20 11.77
CA ALA A 105 37.51 -18.73 13.11
C ALA A 105 38.05 -17.80 14.22
N TRP A 106 39.01 -16.92 13.91
CA TRP A 106 39.62 -16.01 14.89
C TRP A 106 38.89 -14.67 15.04
N ASP A 107 38.46 -14.05 13.94
CA ASP A 107 37.81 -12.72 13.98
C ASP A 107 36.56 -12.61 13.10
N GLY A 108 36.49 -13.36 12.00
CA GLY A 108 35.39 -13.28 11.04
C GLY A 108 34.03 -13.69 11.60
N LYS A 109 33.98 -14.77 12.39
CA LYS A 109 32.74 -15.28 12.98
C LYS A 109 32.06 -14.27 13.92
N ASP A 110 32.82 -13.68 14.84
CA ASP A 110 32.25 -12.75 15.81
C ASP A 110 31.84 -11.44 15.12
N ALA A 111 32.65 -10.98 14.15
CA ALA A 111 32.32 -9.82 13.33
C ALA A 111 31.03 -10.02 12.52
N VAL A 112 30.87 -11.15 11.83
CA VAL A 112 29.65 -11.40 11.04
C VAL A 112 28.41 -11.53 11.92
N ASN A 113 28.55 -12.12 13.11
CA ASN A 113 27.45 -12.25 14.05
C ASN A 113 27.02 -10.90 14.63
N ALA A 114 27.97 -10.01 14.91
CA ALA A 114 27.66 -8.64 15.33
C ALA A 114 26.93 -7.86 14.22
N LEU A 115 27.38 -7.99 12.97
CA LEU A 115 26.69 -7.41 11.81
C LEU A 115 25.29 -7.99 11.64
N ARG A 116 25.11 -9.31 11.80
CA ARG A 116 23.79 -9.97 11.76
C ARG A 116 22.84 -9.41 12.82
N GLN A 117 23.28 -9.29 14.06
CA GLN A 117 22.45 -8.74 15.15
C GLN A 117 22.09 -7.27 14.91
N SER A 118 23.01 -6.49 14.35
CA SER A 118 22.73 -5.13 13.92
C SER A 118 21.66 -5.11 12.83
N LEU A 119 21.76 -6.00 11.84
CA LEU A 119 20.77 -6.12 10.77
C LEU A 119 19.39 -6.50 11.31
N GLU A 120 19.33 -7.48 12.22
CA GLU A 120 18.12 -7.92 12.90
C GLU A 120 17.42 -6.77 13.64
N THR A 121 18.19 -5.93 14.33
CA THR A 121 17.66 -4.75 15.02
C THR A 121 17.06 -3.74 14.05
N HIS A 122 17.76 -3.43 12.95
CA HIS A 122 17.27 -2.47 11.96
C HIS A 122 16.07 -3.03 11.19
N ARG A 123 16.05 -4.33 10.87
CA ARG A 123 14.91 -5.00 10.24
C ARG A 123 13.68 -4.96 11.14
N ALA A 124 13.81 -5.25 12.43
CA ALA A 124 12.69 -5.13 13.37
C ALA A 124 12.14 -3.70 13.40
N ALA A 125 13.01 -2.69 13.36
CA ALA A 125 12.59 -1.30 13.25
C ALA A 125 11.88 -0.99 11.91
N LEU A 126 12.31 -1.58 10.79
CA LEU A 126 11.61 -1.45 9.50
C LEU A 126 10.23 -2.11 9.54
N MET A 127 10.08 -3.26 10.19
CA MET A 127 8.80 -3.93 10.34
C MET A 127 7.79 -3.05 11.10
N LEU A 128 8.21 -2.40 12.18
CA LEU A 128 7.37 -1.41 12.88
C LEU A 128 7.04 -0.21 11.99
N ALA A 129 7.95 0.19 11.12
CA ALA A 129 7.71 1.29 10.19
C ALA A 129 6.67 0.91 9.12
N VAL A 130 6.68 -0.34 8.64
CA VAL A 130 5.63 -0.89 7.78
C VAL A 130 4.26 -0.80 8.47
N GLU A 131 4.15 -1.27 9.71
CA GLU A 131 2.91 -1.17 10.48
C GLU A 131 2.44 0.29 10.64
N ALA A 132 3.36 1.22 10.91
CA ALA A 132 3.04 2.64 11.02
C ALA A 132 2.54 3.24 9.69
N ILE A 133 3.12 2.83 8.56
CA ILE A 133 2.71 3.24 7.21
C ILE A 133 1.30 2.70 6.92
N GLN A 134 1.02 1.43 7.23
CA GLN A 134 -0.31 0.84 7.08
C GLN A 134 -1.36 1.55 7.95
N LEU A 135 -1.00 1.96 9.18
CA LEU A 135 -1.87 2.78 10.01
C LEU A 135 -2.15 4.16 9.41
N CYS A 136 -1.21 4.76 8.68
CA CYS A 136 -1.45 6.00 7.94
C CYS A 136 -2.45 5.75 6.81
N LEU A 137 -2.30 4.68 6.03
CA LEU A 137 -3.25 4.31 4.98
C LEU A 137 -4.67 4.14 5.52
N VAL A 138 -4.84 3.41 6.62
CA VAL A 138 -6.16 3.20 7.24
C VAL A 138 -6.77 4.53 7.71
N LYS A 139 -5.95 5.44 8.23
CA LYS A 139 -6.42 6.78 8.65
C LYS A 139 -6.84 7.62 7.46
N ASP A 140 -6.10 7.60 6.37
CA ASP A 140 -6.42 8.36 5.16
C ASP A 140 -7.72 7.84 4.53
N ILE A 141 -7.87 6.51 4.37
CA ILE A 141 -9.12 5.89 3.89
C ILE A 141 -10.31 6.29 4.76
N LYS A 142 -10.13 6.28 6.08
CA LYS A 142 -11.20 6.67 7.01
C LYS A 142 -11.55 8.14 6.87
N ALA A 143 -10.57 9.02 6.68
CA ALA A 143 -10.79 10.45 6.47
C ALA A 143 -11.55 10.70 5.17
N ASP A 144 -11.14 10.06 4.08
CA ASP A 144 -11.79 10.17 2.76
C ASP A 144 -13.22 9.65 2.81
N THR A 145 -13.45 8.49 3.45
CA THR A 145 -14.82 7.95 3.64
C THR A 145 -15.70 8.90 4.46
N ALA A 146 -15.12 9.56 5.47
CA ALA A 146 -15.86 10.54 6.27
C ALA A 146 -16.21 11.80 5.47
N ALA A 147 -15.30 12.27 4.61
CA ALA A 147 -15.54 13.39 3.69
C ALA A 147 -16.63 13.04 2.67
N ILE A 148 -16.56 11.87 2.02
CA ILE A 148 -17.58 11.39 1.08
C ILE A 148 -18.96 11.31 1.75
N ARG A 149 -19.04 10.84 2.99
CA ARG A 149 -20.29 10.80 3.74
C ARG A 149 -20.85 12.19 4.02
N ASP A 150 -19.99 13.17 4.32
CA ASP A 150 -20.41 14.56 4.53
C ASP A 150 -20.93 15.18 3.23
N GLU A 151 -20.17 15.04 2.13
CA GLU A 151 -20.58 15.49 0.79
C GLU A 151 -21.90 14.85 0.36
N SER A 152 -22.07 13.54 0.57
CA SER A 152 -23.33 12.84 0.29
C SER A 152 -24.50 13.41 1.12
N SER A 153 -24.26 13.75 2.38
CA SER A 153 -25.27 14.38 3.24
C SER A 153 -25.67 15.76 2.75
N GLN A 154 -24.70 16.55 2.27
CA GLN A 154 -24.96 17.87 1.66
C GLN A 154 -25.75 17.73 0.34
N VAL A 155 -25.40 16.75 -0.50
CA VAL A 155 -26.15 16.45 -1.73
C VAL A 155 -27.59 16.09 -1.41
N LYS A 156 -27.84 15.21 -0.42
CA LYS A 156 -29.20 14.87 0.00
C LYS A 156 -29.98 16.12 0.44
N LYS A 157 -29.39 16.95 1.27
CA LYS A 157 -30.00 18.21 1.72
C LYS A 157 -30.35 19.13 0.55
N ASN A 158 -29.42 19.34 -0.38
CA ASN A 158 -29.67 20.18 -1.56
C ASN A 158 -30.81 19.60 -2.43
N THR A 159 -30.90 18.28 -2.52
CA THR A 159 -31.98 17.61 -3.26
C THR A 159 -33.33 17.76 -2.56
N ASP A 160 -33.38 17.70 -1.22
CA ASP A 160 -34.60 17.98 -0.45
C ASP A 160 -35.09 19.43 -0.68
N GLU A 161 -34.17 20.41 -0.69
CA GLU A 161 -34.49 21.81 -1.01
C GLU A 161 -35.06 21.97 -2.44
N ILE A 162 -34.56 21.21 -3.41
CA ILE A 162 -35.10 21.18 -4.78
C ILE A 162 -36.52 20.62 -4.80
N LEU A 163 -36.78 19.51 -4.07
CA LEU A 163 -38.10 18.90 -3.99
C LEU A 163 -39.14 19.84 -3.35
N GLU A 164 -38.76 20.59 -2.32
CA GLU A 164 -39.61 21.61 -1.70
C GLU A 164 -39.98 22.73 -2.69
N GLU A 165 -39.00 23.25 -3.43
CA GLU A 165 -39.26 24.32 -4.41
C GLU A 165 -40.10 23.81 -5.59
N VAL A 166 -39.93 22.55 -6.02
CA VAL A 166 -40.82 21.91 -7.00
C VAL A 166 -42.26 21.87 -6.48
N ALA A 167 -42.47 21.45 -5.23
CA ALA A 167 -43.80 21.40 -4.63
C ALA A 167 -44.45 22.79 -4.58
N ARG A 168 -43.67 23.81 -4.21
CA ARG A 168 -44.11 25.21 -4.21
C ARG A 168 -44.50 25.70 -5.61
N LEU A 169 -43.69 25.40 -6.62
CA LEU A 169 -43.97 25.77 -8.01
C LEU A 169 -45.26 25.11 -8.51
N ARG A 170 -45.53 23.85 -8.13
CA ARG A 170 -46.80 23.16 -8.46
C ARG A 170 -48.01 23.88 -7.86
N ILE A 171 -47.93 24.34 -6.61
CA ILE A 171 -49.01 25.12 -5.97
C ILE A 171 -49.27 26.43 -6.72
N LEU A 172 -48.22 27.20 -6.99
CA LEU A 172 -48.32 28.47 -7.73
C LEU A 172 -48.92 28.29 -9.14
N LEU A 173 -48.55 27.21 -9.83
CA LEU A 173 -49.10 26.90 -11.16
C LEU A 173 -50.60 26.62 -11.09
N SER A 174 -51.03 25.84 -10.10
CA SER A 174 -52.44 25.49 -9.88
C SER A 174 -53.31 26.72 -9.55
N GLU A 175 -52.74 27.74 -8.91
CA GLU A 175 -53.41 29.00 -8.59
C GLU A 175 -53.50 29.95 -9.80
N GLN A 176 -52.56 29.89 -10.75
CA GLN A 176 -52.44 30.89 -11.83
C GLN A 176 -53.27 30.63 -13.09
N THR A 177 -53.54 29.41 -13.55
CA THR A 177 -54.04 29.24 -14.94
C THR A 177 -54.90 28.01 -15.26
N LYS A 178 -55.89 28.20 -16.15
CA LYS A 178 -56.82 27.18 -16.71
C LYS A 178 -56.48 26.75 -18.16
N SER A 179 -55.21 26.55 -18.56
CA SER A 179 -54.89 26.33 -19.98
C SER A 179 -53.73 25.36 -20.24
N GLY A 180 -53.86 24.51 -21.28
CA GLY A 180 -52.99 23.37 -21.64
C GLY A 180 -51.48 23.58 -21.92
N ARG A 181 -50.91 24.73 -21.53
CA ARG A 181 -49.45 24.90 -21.36
C ARG A 181 -48.93 24.20 -20.09
N ASP A 182 -49.85 23.85 -19.20
CA ASP A 182 -49.67 23.14 -17.93
C ASP A 182 -49.02 21.75 -18.10
N PHE A 183 -49.49 20.98 -19.08
CA PHE A 183 -49.10 19.58 -19.26
C PHE A 183 -47.59 19.37 -19.50
N MET A 184 -46.95 20.27 -20.25
CA MET A 184 -45.50 20.19 -20.50
C MET A 184 -44.67 20.58 -19.27
N MET A 185 -45.17 21.53 -18.47
CA MET A 185 -44.52 21.97 -17.23
C MET A 185 -44.68 20.93 -16.12
N GLU A 186 -45.87 20.36 -15.96
CA GLU A 186 -46.13 19.26 -15.04
C GLU A 186 -45.24 18.05 -15.35
N ARG A 187 -45.14 17.65 -16.63
CA ARG A 187 -44.27 16.53 -17.03
C ARG A 187 -42.78 16.79 -16.72
N TYR A 188 -42.35 18.05 -16.85
CA TYR A 188 -40.99 18.45 -16.48
C TYR A 188 -40.77 18.38 -14.96
N LEU A 189 -41.70 18.91 -14.16
CA LEU A 189 -41.62 18.84 -12.70
C LEU A 189 -41.71 17.40 -12.17
N ASP A 190 -42.44 16.54 -12.86
CA ASP A 190 -42.53 15.11 -12.53
C ASP A 190 -41.24 14.35 -12.81
N SER A 191 -40.61 14.65 -13.95
CA SER A 191 -39.29 14.12 -14.29
C SER A 191 -38.21 14.60 -13.30
N LEU A 192 -38.29 15.86 -12.88
CA LEU A 192 -37.37 16.44 -11.89
C LEU A 192 -37.56 15.80 -10.50
N THR A 193 -38.81 15.60 -10.09
CA THR A 193 -39.15 14.95 -8.80
C THR A 193 -38.62 13.52 -8.79
N THR A 194 -38.90 12.74 -9.82
CA THR A 194 -38.42 11.35 -9.96
C THR A 194 -36.89 11.27 -9.90
N TYR A 195 -36.19 12.18 -10.56
CA TYR A 195 -34.72 12.22 -10.53
C TYR A 195 -34.18 12.63 -9.15
N ALA A 196 -34.81 13.59 -8.49
CA ALA A 196 -34.41 14.02 -7.15
C ALA A 196 -34.67 12.93 -6.10
N GLU A 197 -35.81 12.24 -6.17
CA GLU A 197 -36.16 11.14 -5.27
C GLU A 197 -35.17 9.96 -5.37
N SER A 198 -34.64 9.64 -6.56
CA SER A 198 -33.64 8.57 -6.72
C SER A 198 -32.32 8.88 -6.02
N VAL A 199 -31.94 10.17 -5.94
CA VAL A 199 -30.72 10.62 -5.23
C VAL A 199 -30.90 10.55 -3.71
N VAL A 200 -32.10 10.84 -3.19
CA VAL A 200 -32.41 10.80 -1.75
C VAL A 200 -32.53 9.37 -1.23
N SER A 201 -33.20 8.51 -2.01
CA SER A 201 -33.52 7.12 -1.64
C SER A 201 -32.28 6.23 -1.55
N GLY A 202 -31.17 6.61 -2.19
CA GLY A 202 -29.92 5.84 -2.16
C GLY A 202 -29.97 4.55 -2.99
N ASP A 203 -31.09 4.28 -3.66
CA ASP A 203 -31.25 3.17 -4.58
C ASP A 203 -30.57 3.52 -5.91
N ILE A 204 -29.25 3.35 -5.95
CA ILE A 204 -28.66 2.81 -7.17
C ILE A 204 -29.20 1.39 -7.24
N ASP A 205 -30.04 1.09 -8.24
CA ASP A 205 -30.51 -0.28 -8.55
C ASP A 205 -29.31 -1.26 -8.58
N GLU A 206 -28.95 -1.85 -7.44
CA GLU A 206 -28.02 -2.99 -7.38
C GLU A 206 -28.61 -4.22 -8.08
N ASP A 207 -29.93 -4.25 -8.28
CA ASP A 207 -30.65 -5.33 -8.97
C ASP A 207 -30.46 -5.35 -10.50
N ARG A 208 -29.69 -4.42 -11.09
CA ARG A 208 -29.37 -4.45 -12.53
C ARG A 208 -28.01 -5.07 -12.89
N LEU A 209 -27.24 -5.55 -11.92
CA LEU A 209 -25.92 -6.19 -12.16
C LEU A 209 -25.89 -7.72 -12.01
N ILE A 210 -27.03 -8.38 -11.78
CA ILE A 210 -27.11 -9.86 -11.72
C ILE A 210 -28.13 -10.40 -12.72
N LEU A 211 -27.90 -10.22 -14.03
CA LEU A 211 -28.60 -11.00 -15.05
C LEU A 211 -27.91 -10.96 -16.43
N SER A 212 -26.69 -11.50 -16.52
CA SER A 212 -26.17 -12.04 -17.79
C SER A 212 -24.87 -12.83 -17.58
N ASP A 213 -24.92 -13.97 -16.87
CA ASP A 213 -23.98 -15.09 -17.11
C ASP A 213 -24.41 -16.32 -16.31
N ASP A 214 -25.51 -16.94 -16.73
CA ASP A 214 -25.64 -18.41 -16.68
C ASP A 214 -26.92 -18.84 -17.41
N GLN A 215 -26.83 -19.00 -18.74
CA GLN A 215 -27.72 -19.92 -19.43
C GLN A 215 -26.90 -21.16 -19.84
N PRO A 216 -27.18 -22.35 -19.29
CA PRO A 216 -26.59 -23.57 -19.81
C PRO A 216 -27.17 -23.88 -21.19
N LEU A 217 -26.26 -24.15 -22.13
CA LEU A 217 -26.55 -24.59 -23.49
C LEU A 217 -27.49 -25.81 -23.50
N PRO A 218 -28.50 -25.86 -24.37
CA PRO A 218 -29.35 -27.04 -24.50
C PRO A 218 -28.53 -28.21 -25.09
N SER A 219 -28.58 -29.37 -24.40
CA SER A 219 -28.00 -30.60 -24.91
C SER A 219 -28.68 -31.00 -26.22
N LYS A 220 -27.91 -31.09 -27.31
CA LYS A 220 -28.39 -31.70 -28.54
C LYS A 220 -28.55 -33.21 -28.33
N ALA A 221 -29.77 -33.69 -28.54
CA ALA A 221 -30.04 -35.06 -28.98
C ALA A 221 -29.84 -35.13 -30.51
#